data_AF-A0A109LQ42-F1
#
_entry.id   AF-A0A109LQ42-F1
#
_cell.length_a   1.000
_cell.length_b   1.000
_cell.length_c   1.000
_cell.angle_alpha   90.00
_cell.angle_beta   90.00
_cell.angle_gamma   90.00
#
_symmetry.space_group_name_H-M   'P 1'
#
loop_
_entity.id
_entity.type
_entity.pdbx_description
1 polymer ?
#
loop_
_entity_poly.entity_id
_entity_poly.type
_entity_poly.pdbx_seq_one_letter_code
_entity_poly.pdbx_strand_id
1 'polypeptide(L)'
;MRVAMITLSLAAVLMSLQSPAAPPPVLDKPLSTESKALLRCSAAFAMVAHGQENGNEAALKWPDLKTRGREFFVRSLAQLMDDTGLDRDGISQLVSAEAQTLWDEGQVEAIMPSCLLMLEGSKI
;
A
#
# COMPACT_ATOMS: atom_id res chain seq x y z
N MET A 1 -27.62 43.03 39.20
CA MET A 1 -26.79 43.00 37.97
C MET A 1 -26.57 41.54 37.60
N ARG A 2 -27.35 41.00 36.65
CA ARG A 2 -27.27 39.58 36.21
C ARG A 2 -26.34 39.53 34.99
N VAL A 3 -25.14 38.97 35.15
CA VAL A 3 -24.27 38.63 34.01
C VAL A 3 -24.76 37.29 33.48
N ALA A 4 -25.24 37.30 32.23
CA ALA A 4 -25.77 36.13 31.56
C ALA A 4 -24.64 35.11 31.30
N MET A 5 -24.84 33.87 31.79
CA MET A 5 -24.13 32.71 31.29
C MET A 5 -24.63 32.40 29.88
N ILE A 6 -23.77 32.62 28.88
CA ILE A 6 -23.93 32.04 27.56
C ILE A 6 -22.71 31.16 27.34
N THR A 7 -22.79 29.92 27.84
CA THR A 7 -21.87 28.83 27.49
C THR A 7 -22.13 28.44 26.04
N LEU A 8 -21.32 28.96 25.13
CA LEU A 8 -21.33 28.63 23.72
C LEU A 8 -20.61 27.29 23.52
N SER A 9 -21.36 26.19 23.54
CA SER A 9 -20.88 24.84 23.25
C SER A 9 -20.61 24.67 21.75
N LEU A 10 -19.37 24.90 21.32
CA LEU A 10 -18.91 24.62 19.95
C LEU A 10 -18.45 23.16 19.83
N ALA A 11 -19.40 22.21 19.88
CA ALA A 11 -19.15 20.81 19.53
C ALA A 11 -19.34 20.65 18.01
N ALA A 12 -18.36 21.11 17.24
CA ALA A 12 -18.33 20.91 15.80
C ALA A 12 -18.01 19.44 15.48
N VAL A 13 -19.01 18.80 14.88
CA VAL A 13 -19.02 17.50 14.23
C VAL A 13 -17.74 17.26 13.41
N LEU A 14 -16.81 16.49 13.97
CA LEU A 14 -15.74 15.80 13.22
C LEU A 14 -16.22 14.37 12.94
N MET A 15 -17.26 14.23 12.13
CA MET A 15 -17.65 12.93 11.57
C MET A 15 -16.80 12.66 10.34
N SER A 16 -15.67 12.01 10.60
CA SER A 16 -14.97 11.03 9.77
C SER A 16 -15.34 11.00 8.28
N LEU A 17 -14.55 11.69 7.45
CA LEU A 17 -14.39 11.34 6.02
C LEU A 17 -13.62 10.01 5.93
N GLN A 18 -14.27 8.90 6.26
CA GLN A 18 -13.80 7.58 5.87
C GLN A 18 -14.34 7.33 4.47
N SER A 19 -13.57 7.71 3.44
CA SER A 19 -13.91 7.32 2.08
C SER A 19 -13.95 5.78 2.03
N PRO A 20 -15.07 5.16 1.63
CA PRO A 20 -15.11 3.73 1.46
C PRO A 20 -14.05 3.35 0.42
N ALA A 21 -13.22 2.35 0.73
CA ALA A 21 -12.30 1.78 -0.24
C ALA A 21 -13.10 1.34 -1.46
N ALA A 22 -12.77 1.90 -2.63
CA ALA A 22 -13.39 1.49 -3.88
C ALA A 22 -13.10 -0.01 -4.10
N PRO A 23 -14.07 -0.79 -4.59
CA PRO A 23 -13.82 -2.19 -4.93
C PRO A 23 -12.68 -2.27 -5.95
N PRO A 24 -11.80 -3.28 -5.86
CA PRO A 24 -10.68 -3.41 -6.78
C PRO A 24 -11.17 -3.49 -8.23
N PRO A 25 -10.37 -3.01 -9.20
CA PRO A 25 -10.75 -3.03 -10.60
C PRO A 25 -11.01 -4.47 -11.05
N VAL A 26 -12.07 -4.66 -11.82
CA VAL A 26 -12.34 -5.94 -12.48
C VAL A 26 -11.39 -6.05 -13.67
N LEU A 27 -10.56 -7.10 -13.66
CA LEU A 27 -9.68 -7.41 -14.77
C LEU A 27 -10.39 -8.32 -15.76
N ASP A 28 -10.32 -8.01 -17.06
CA ASP A 28 -10.86 -8.85 -18.13
C ASP A 28 -10.16 -10.23 -18.19
N LYS A 29 -8.90 -10.28 -17.75
CA LYS A 29 -8.08 -11.48 -17.68
C LYS A 29 -7.40 -11.58 -16.31
N PRO A 30 -7.28 -12.79 -15.73
CA PRO A 30 -6.47 -12.98 -14.52
C PRO A 30 -5.02 -12.53 -14.75
N LEU A 31 -4.42 -11.93 -13.73
CA LEU A 31 -3.00 -11.59 -13.73
C LEU A 31 -2.13 -12.83 -14.02
N SER A 32 -1.06 -12.62 -14.79
CA SER A 32 -0.02 -13.63 -14.96
C SER A 32 0.67 -13.93 -13.62
N THR A 33 1.37 -15.07 -13.52
CA THR A 33 2.14 -15.40 -12.31
C THR A 33 3.19 -14.34 -11.99
N GLU A 34 3.84 -13.79 -13.02
CA GLU A 34 4.83 -12.72 -12.88
C GLU A 34 4.18 -11.42 -12.38
N SER A 35 3.08 -10.99 -12.99
CA SER A 35 2.34 -9.80 -12.60
C SER A 35 1.81 -9.93 -11.15
N LYS A 36 1.37 -11.11 -10.73
CA LYS A 36 0.99 -11.38 -9.32
C LYS A 36 2.16 -11.20 -8.36
N ALA A 37 3.35 -11.71 -8.72
CA ALA A 37 4.54 -11.54 -7.89
C ALA A 37 4.97 -10.07 -7.81
N LEU A 38 4.95 -9.35 -8.94
CA LEU A 38 5.23 -7.90 -8.99
C LEU A 38 4.28 -7.13 -8.08
N LEU A 39 2.98 -7.37 -8.18
CA LEU A 39 1.95 -6.73 -7.37
C LEU A 39 2.19 -6.97 -5.88
N ARG A 40 2.35 -8.24 -5.50
CA ARG A 40 2.51 -8.67 -4.12
C ARG A 40 3.78 -8.13 -3.46
N CYS A 41 4.90 -8.18 -4.17
CA CYS A 41 6.15 -7.64 -3.66
C CYS A 41 6.18 -6.10 -3.62
N SER A 42 5.53 -5.44 -4.59
CA SER A 42 5.35 -3.98 -4.53
C SER A 42 4.56 -3.56 -3.30
N ALA A 43 3.44 -4.25 -3.01
CA ALA A 43 2.63 -3.98 -1.82
C ALA A 43 3.42 -4.23 -0.52
N ALA A 44 4.12 -5.36 -0.42
CA ALA A 44 4.93 -5.69 0.75
C ALA A 44 6.03 -4.65 1.02
N PHE A 45 6.74 -4.21 -0.03
CA PHE A 45 7.77 -3.19 0.11
C PHE A 45 7.21 -1.83 0.50
N ALA A 46 6.06 -1.44 -0.04
CA ALA A 46 5.39 -0.21 0.36
C ALA A 46 4.99 -0.24 1.85
N MET A 47 4.43 -1.36 2.32
CA MET A 47 4.07 -1.55 3.73
C MET A 47 5.30 -1.51 4.66
N VAL A 48 6.39 -2.20 4.29
CA VAL A 48 7.63 -2.20 5.07
C VAL A 48 8.29 -0.83 5.06
N ALA A 49 8.41 -0.16 3.91
CA ALA A 49 8.98 1.19 3.82
C ALA A 49 8.19 2.18 4.67
N HIS A 50 6.85 2.14 4.62
CA HIS A 50 6.01 2.95 5.48
C HIS A 50 6.24 2.64 6.97
N GLY A 51 6.36 1.37 7.34
CA GLY A 51 6.71 0.97 8.70
C GLY A 51 8.08 1.50 9.15
N GLN A 52 9.09 1.46 8.28
CA GLN A 52 10.43 1.99 8.53
C GLN A 52 10.42 3.51 8.75
N GLU A 53 9.61 4.25 7.97
CA GLU A 53 9.42 5.69 8.14
C GLU A 53 8.78 6.05 9.48
N ASN A 54 7.95 5.16 10.04
CA ASN A 54 7.26 5.35 11.31
C ASN A 54 7.97 4.69 12.51
N GLY A 55 9.18 4.14 12.32
CA GLY A 55 9.94 3.52 13.41
C GLY A 55 9.37 2.18 13.89
N ASN A 56 8.60 1.47 13.07
CA ASN A 56 8.06 0.15 13.42
C ASN A 56 9.18 -0.90 13.47
N GLU A 57 9.42 -1.50 14.65
CA GLU A 57 10.48 -2.49 14.88
C GLU A 57 10.39 -3.71 13.95
N ALA A 58 9.18 -4.19 13.67
CA ALA A 58 8.97 -5.33 12.76
C ALA A 58 9.29 -4.98 11.30
N ALA A 59 9.25 -3.71 10.92
CA ALA A 59 9.67 -3.23 9.60
C ALA A 59 11.17 -2.94 9.55
N LEU A 60 11.75 -2.47 10.65
CA LEU A 60 13.18 -2.15 10.77
C LEU A 60 14.10 -3.38 10.75
N LYS A 61 13.56 -4.60 10.93
CA LYS A 61 14.33 -5.84 10.74
C LYS A 61 14.70 -6.13 9.28
N TRP A 62 14.00 -5.52 8.32
CA TRP A 62 14.25 -5.68 6.90
C TRP A 62 15.29 -4.65 6.40
N PRO A 63 15.99 -4.92 5.28
CA PRO A 63 16.86 -3.95 4.65
C PRO A 63 16.13 -2.62 4.37
N ASP A 64 16.87 -1.51 4.30
CA ASP A 64 16.28 -0.21 3.98
C ASP A 64 15.68 -0.22 2.57
N LEU A 65 14.37 0.01 2.48
CA LEU A 65 13.61 -0.02 1.23
C LEU A 65 13.36 1.37 0.64
N LYS A 66 13.83 2.45 1.29
CA LYS A 66 13.56 3.82 0.85
C LYS A 66 13.96 4.07 -0.59
N THR A 67 15.10 3.55 -1.05
CA THR A 67 15.58 3.79 -2.42
C THR A 67 15.18 2.66 -3.36
N ARG A 68 15.76 1.47 -3.17
CA ARG A 68 15.58 0.35 -4.11
C ARG A 68 14.15 -0.19 -4.11
N GLY A 69 13.50 -0.24 -2.95
CA GLY A 69 12.09 -0.65 -2.85
C GLY A 69 11.14 0.32 -3.56
N ARG A 70 11.40 1.64 -3.46
CA ARG A 70 10.64 2.66 -4.19
C ARG A 70 10.84 2.57 -5.70
N GLU A 71 12.07 2.35 -6.17
CA GLU A 71 12.32 2.18 -7.60
C GLU A 71 11.65 0.93 -8.16
N PHE A 72 11.75 -0.19 -7.43
CA PHE A 72 11.03 -1.42 -7.74
C PHE A 72 9.53 -1.14 -7.87
N PHE A 73 8.93 -0.52 -6.85
CA PHE A 73 7.50 -0.17 -6.84
C PHE A 73 7.10 0.61 -8.10
N VAL A 74 7.80 1.70 -8.43
CA VAL A 74 7.45 2.53 -9.60
C VAL A 74 7.53 1.74 -10.90
N ARG A 75 8.58 0.95 -11.10
CA ARG A 75 8.80 0.19 -12.34
C ARG A 75 7.83 -0.99 -12.45
N SER A 76 7.57 -1.70 -11.35
CA SER A 76 6.61 -2.79 -11.29
C SER A 76 5.19 -2.30 -11.55
N LEU A 77 4.78 -1.16 -11.00
CA LEU A 77 3.46 -0.60 -11.28
C LEU A 77 3.32 -0.15 -12.74
N ALA A 78 4.37 0.41 -13.35
CA ALA A 78 4.37 0.72 -14.78
C ALA A 78 4.19 -0.55 -15.63
N GLN A 79 4.93 -1.62 -15.32
CA GLN A 79 4.75 -2.92 -16.01
C GLN A 79 3.33 -3.47 -15.82
N LEU A 80 2.73 -3.32 -14.64
CA LEU A 80 1.37 -3.75 -14.40
C LEU A 80 0.35 -2.95 -15.22
N MET A 81 0.57 -1.65 -15.45
CA MET A 81 -0.26 -0.87 -16.37
C MET A 81 -0.17 -1.44 -17.79
N ASP A 82 1.04 -1.73 -18.26
CA ASP A 82 1.26 -2.28 -19.60
C ASP A 82 0.63 -3.69 -19.75
N ASP A 83 0.75 -4.54 -18.73
CA ASP A 83 0.23 -5.92 -18.73
C ASP A 83 -1.30 -5.99 -18.68
N THR A 84 -1.94 -5.03 -17.99
CA THR A 84 -3.38 -5.09 -17.67
C THR A 84 -4.22 -4.08 -18.43
N GLY A 85 -3.62 -3.04 -19.00
CA GLY A 85 -4.31 -1.90 -19.59
C GLY A 85 -4.95 -0.96 -18.55
N LEU A 86 -4.74 -1.19 -17.25
CA LEU A 86 -5.23 -0.29 -16.20
C LEU A 86 -4.47 1.04 -16.20
N ASP A 87 -5.18 2.11 -15.87
CA ASP A 87 -4.57 3.40 -15.61
C ASP A 87 -3.98 3.47 -14.19
N ARG A 88 -3.47 4.66 -13.82
CA ARG A 88 -2.87 4.90 -12.51
C ARG A 88 -3.84 4.62 -11.36
N ASP A 89 -5.11 5.00 -11.52
CA ASP A 89 -6.11 4.86 -10.46
C ASP A 89 -6.49 3.40 -10.28
N GLY A 90 -6.63 2.65 -11.40
CA GLY A 90 -6.84 1.21 -11.38
C GLY A 90 -5.68 0.46 -10.70
N ILE A 91 -4.44 0.77 -11.07
CA ILE A 91 -3.27 0.14 -10.44
C ILE A 91 -3.13 0.54 -8.97
N SER A 92 -3.45 1.78 -8.60
CA SER A 92 -3.45 2.22 -7.19
C SER A 92 -4.47 1.44 -6.36
N GLN A 93 -5.66 1.17 -6.91
CA GLN A 93 -6.67 0.35 -6.25
C GLN A 93 -6.21 -1.10 -6.13
N LEU A 94 -5.62 -1.65 -7.19
CA LEU A 94 -5.11 -3.01 -7.22
C LEU A 94 -4.01 -3.25 -6.16
N VAL A 95 -3.02 -2.35 -6.06
CA VAL A 95 -1.95 -2.47 -5.05
C VAL A 95 -2.45 -2.24 -3.63
N SER A 96 -3.44 -1.35 -3.44
CA SER A 96 -4.07 -1.13 -2.13
C SER A 96 -4.84 -2.35 -1.67
N ALA A 97 -5.55 -3.04 -2.59
CA ALA A 97 -6.27 -4.28 -2.28
C ALA A 97 -5.31 -5.42 -1.91
N GLU A 98 -4.18 -5.55 -2.63
CA GLU A 98 -3.14 -6.53 -2.26
C GLU A 98 -2.51 -6.20 -0.91
N ALA A 99 -2.20 -4.92 -0.63
CA ALA A 99 -1.68 -4.50 0.67
C ALA A 99 -2.66 -4.80 1.82
N GLN A 100 -3.96 -4.57 1.61
CA GLN A 100 -5.00 -4.91 2.57
C GLN A 100 -5.05 -6.42 2.81
N THR A 101 -4.97 -7.23 1.75
CA THR A 101 -4.94 -8.69 1.86
C THR A 101 -3.73 -9.16 2.67
N LEU A 102 -2.55 -8.62 2.38
CA LEU A 102 -1.32 -8.93 3.13
C LEU A 102 -1.41 -8.55 4.61
N TRP A 103 -2.08 -7.43 4.90
CA TRP A 103 -2.34 -6.97 6.27
C TRP A 103 -3.29 -7.92 7.00
N ASP A 104 -4.45 -8.22 6.40
CA ASP A 104 -5.50 -9.05 7.00
C ASP A 104 -5.00 -10.48 7.27
N GLU A 105 -4.18 -11.01 6.37
CA GLU A 105 -3.62 -12.36 6.49
C GLU A 105 -2.29 -12.40 7.27
N GLY A 106 -1.74 -11.25 7.67
CA GLY A 106 -0.47 -11.18 8.41
C GLY A 106 0.73 -11.73 7.62
N GLN A 107 0.73 -11.62 6.29
CA GLN A 107 1.61 -12.37 5.42
C GLN A 107 2.92 -11.67 5.05
N VAL A 108 3.10 -10.39 5.41
CA VAL A 108 4.29 -9.61 5.08
C VAL A 108 5.57 -10.35 5.46
N GLU A 109 5.64 -10.90 6.67
CA GLU A 109 6.83 -11.62 7.14
C GLU A 109 7.15 -12.87 6.32
N ALA A 110 6.12 -13.61 5.90
CA ALA A 110 6.29 -14.84 5.14
C ALA A 110 6.79 -14.59 3.71
N ILE A 111 6.38 -13.48 3.09
CA ILE A 111 6.67 -13.21 1.67
C ILE A 111 7.93 -12.38 1.45
N MET A 112 8.34 -11.60 2.45
CA MET A 112 9.46 -10.66 2.32
C MET A 112 10.76 -11.32 1.86
N PRO A 113 11.17 -12.52 2.32
CA PRO A 113 12.38 -13.17 1.82
C PRO A 113 12.35 -13.40 0.30
N SER A 114 11.23 -13.87 -0.24
CA SER A 114 11.08 -14.08 -1.68
C SER A 114 11.05 -12.77 -2.45
N CYS A 115 10.41 -11.73 -1.89
CA CYS A 115 10.38 -10.41 -2.51
C CYS A 115 11.77 -9.78 -2.57
N LEU A 116 12.60 -9.94 -1.55
CA LEU A 116 13.98 -9.46 -1.56
C LEU A 116 14.83 -10.14 -2.64
N LEU A 117 14.67 -11.46 -2.86
CA LEU A 117 15.31 -12.15 -3.99
C LEU A 117 14.88 -11.57 -5.34
N MET A 118 13.60 -11.23 -5.47
CA MET A 118 13.08 -10.58 -6.67
C MET A 118 13.67 -9.18 -6.86
N LEU A 119 13.81 -8.40 -5.78
CA LEU A 119 14.46 -7.08 -5.80
C LEU A 119 15.94 -7.19 -6.21
N GLU A 120 16.66 -8.20 -5.73
CA GLU A 120 18.06 -8.45 -6.10
C GLU A 120 18.23 -8.85 -7.56
N GLY A 121 17.33 -9.70 -8.08
CA GLY A 121 17.35 -10.12 -9.49
C GLY A 121 16.79 -9.09 -10.45
N SER A 122 16.02 -8.12 -9.96
CA SER A 122 15.51 -7.02 -10.75
C SER A 122 16.69 -6.13 -11.20
N LYS A 123 16.74 -5.76 -12.48
CA LYS A 123 17.78 -4.86 -13.03
C LYS A 123 17.51 -3.40 -12.60
N ILE A 124 17.37 -3.22 -11.29
CA ILE A 124 16.93 -2.03 -10.56
C ILE A 124 17.98 -1.75 -9.47
#